data_AF-A0A9X3GYJ1-F1
#
_entry.id   AF-A0A9X3GYJ1-F1
#
_cell.length_a   1.000
_cell.length_b   1.000
_cell.length_c   1.000
_cell.angle_alpha   90.00
_cell.angle_beta   90.00
_cell.angle_gamma   90.00
#
_symmetry.space_group_name_H-M   'P 1'
#
loop_
_entity.id
_entity.type
_entity.pdbx_description
1 polymer ?
#
loop_
_entity_poly.entity_id
_entity_poly.type
_entity_poly.pdbx_seq_one_letter_code
_entity_poly.pdbx_strand_id
1 'polypeptide(L)' 'TNTKDLTESLQALGYNVDKGNLGSASLKILNPAGLAGSTEFKEGLFTIQQEASQKAVEVLDPKENTKILDLCAAPG' A
#
# COMPACT_ATOMS: atom_id res chain seq x y z
N THR A 1 8.56 6.73 1.20
CA THR A 1 8.90 6.44 -0.22
C THR A 1 7.82 7.00 -1.13
N ASN A 2 7.99 6.95 -2.45
CA ASN A 2 6.92 7.22 -3.43
C ASN A 2 6.68 5.97 -4.31
N THR A 3 5.59 5.95 -5.08
CA THR A 3 5.20 4.79 -5.89
C THR A 3 6.22 4.43 -6.97
N LYS A 4 6.93 5.42 -7.53
CA LYS A 4 7.96 5.20 -8.55
C LYS A 4 9.17 4.49 -7.94
N ASP A 5 9.72 5.04 -6.86
CA ASP A 5 10.91 4.50 -6.19
C ASP A 5 10.63 3.09 -5.64
N LEU A 6 9.44 2.87 -5.07
CA LEU A 6 9.03 1.55 -4.58
C LEU A 6 8.84 0.55 -5.74
N THR A 7 8.31 0.98 -6.88
CA THR A 7 8.16 0.11 -8.06
C THR A 7 9.53 -0.35 -8.55
N GLU A 8 10.50 0.56 -8.68
CA GLU A 8 11.86 0.24 -9.12
C GLU A 8 12.56 -0.73 -8.15
N SER A 9 12.43 -0.51 -6.85
CA SER A 9 12.97 -1.40 -5.81
C SER A 9 12.34 -2.80 -5.85
N LEU A 10 11.01 -2.91 -5.95
CA LEU A 10 10.32 -4.20 -6.03
C LEU A 10 10.64 -4.95 -7.34
N GLN A 11 10.77 -4.24 -8.47
CA GLN A 11 11.21 -4.84 -9.73
C GLN A 11 12.65 -5.35 -9.66
N ALA A 12 13.55 -4.64 -8.98
CA ALA A 12 14.92 -5.10 -8.75
C ALA A 12 14.99 -6.38 -7.89
N LEU A 13 13.98 -6.61 -7.04
CA LEU A 13 13.80 -7.86 -6.29
C LEU A 13 13.12 -8.99 -7.10
N GLY A 14 12.73 -8.74 -8.35
CA GLY A 14 12.09 -9.72 -9.23
C GLY A 14 10.56 -9.77 -9.13
N TYR A 15 9.92 -8.77 -8.54
CA TYR A 15 8.46 -8.66 -8.56
C TYR A 15 7.96 -8.02 -9.86
N ASN A 16 6.86 -8.57 -10.37
CA ASN A 16 6.07 -8.01 -11.46
C ASN A 16 5.06 -7.03 -10.87
N VAL A 17 5.29 -5.75 -11.10
CA VAL A 17 4.53 -4.65 -10.50
C VAL A 17 3.73 -3.92 -11.58
N ASP A 18 2.41 -3.91 -11.39
CA ASP A 18 1.46 -3.09 -12.15
C ASP A 18 0.95 -1.92 -11.29
N LYS A 19 0.44 -0.87 -11.93
CA LYS A 19 -0.29 0.19 -11.23
C LYS A 19 -1.66 -0.34 -10.78
N GLY A 20 -2.12 0.09 -9.60
CA GLY A 20 -3.50 -0.12 -9.18
C GLY A 20 -4.53 0.63 -10.04
N ASN A 21 -5.78 0.19 -9.97
CA ASN A 21 -6.89 0.72 -10.76
C ASN A 21 -7.69 1.84 -10.06
N LEU A 22 -7.73 1.85 -8.73
CA LEU A 22 -8.63 2.70 -7.94
C LEU A 22 -7.86 3.64 -6.98
N GLY A 23 -6.80 3.12 -6.35
CA GLY A 23 -6.02 3.86 -5.36
C GLY A 23 -4.88 4.64 -6.01
N SER A 24 -4.72 5.89 -5.60
CA SER A 24 -3.66 6.78 -6.11
C SER A 24 -2.25 6.28 -5.80
N ALA A 25 -2.10 5.57 -4.67
CA ALA A 25 -0.84 4.96 -4.21
C ALA A 25 -0.80 3.42 -4.35
N SER A 26 -1.77 2.83 -5.06
CA SER A 26 -1.92 1.38 -5.18
C SER A 26 -0.95 0.78 -6.19
N LEU A 27 -0.29 -0.32 -5.81
CA LEU A 27 0.52 -1.17 -6.69
C LEU A 27 -0.03 -2.60 -6.64
N LYS A 28 -0.13 -3.24 -7.81
CA LYS A 28 -0.60 -4.61 -7.96
C LYS A 28 0.59 -5.53 -8.26
N ILE A 29 0.82 -6.50 -7.38
CA ILE A 29 1.92 -7.47 -7.51
C ILE A 29 1.38 -8.76 -8.11
N LEU A 30 1.88 -9.16 -9.29
CA LEU A 30 1.39 -10.34 -10.02
C LEU A 30 1.98 -11.66 -9.49
N ASN A 31 3.13 -11.59 -8.83
CA ASN A 31 3.84 -12.72 -8.22
C ASN A 31 4.16 -12.44 -6.73
N PRO A 32 3.14 -12.36 -5.84
CA PRO A 32 3.29 -11.82 -4.47
C PRO A 32 3.98 -12.77 -3.48
N ALA A 33 4.50 -13.92 -3.92
CA ALA A 33 5.13 -14.89 -3.04
C ALA A 33 6.36 -14.28 -2.36
N GLY A 34 6.42 -14.33 -1.03
CA GLY A 34 7.54 -13.80 -0.24
C GLY A 34 7.55 -12.28 -0.04
N LEU A 35 6.53 -11.56 -0.54
CA LEU A 35 6.49 -10.09 -0.51
C LEU A 35 6.60 -9.51 0.92
N ALA A 36 5.89 -10.09 1.89
CA ALA A 36 5.97 -9.68 3.30
C ALA A 36 7.35 -9.97 3.95
N GLY A 37 8.22 -10.73 3.28
CA GLY A 37 9.59 -11.02 3.72
C GLY A 37 10.61 -9.97 3.28
N SER A 38 10.26 -9.08 2.34
CA SER A 38 11.18 -8.10 1.77
C SER A 38 11.63 -7.05 2.80
N THR A 39 12.78 -6.42 2.54
CA THR A 39 13.29 -5.34 3.40
C THR A 39 12.35 -4.15 3.38
N GLU A 40 11.80 -3.80 2.21
CA GLU A 40 10.87 -2.71 2.00
C GLU A 40 9.59 -2.87 2.84
N PHE A 41 9.06 -4.09 2.97
CA PHE A 41 7.92 -4.36 3.84
C PHE A 41 8.28 -4.14 5.31
N LYS A 42 9.43 -4.66 5.74
CA LYS A 42 9.91 -4.56 7.13
C LYS A 42 10.27 -3.14 7.54
N GLU A 43 10.74 -2.32 6.61
CA GLU A 43 11.01 -0.89 6.80
C GLU A 43 9.75 -0.03 6.73
N GLY A 44 8.58 -0.63 6.49
CA GLY A 44 7.29 0.07 6.45
C GLY A 44 7.10 0.92 5.20
N LEU A 45 7.79 0.60 4.09
CA LEU A 45 7.65 1.33 2.83
C LEU A 45 6.30 1.09 2.14
N PHE A 46 5.65 -0.04 2.45
CA PHE A 46 4.30 -0.37 2.00
C PHE A 46 3.59 -1.31 2.98
N THR A 47 2.28 -1.43 2.84
CA THR A 47 1.45 -2.43 3.51
C THR A 47 0.70 -3.27 2.48
N ILE A 48 0.29 -4.48 2.87
CA ILE A 48 -0.52 -5.35 2.00
C ILE A 48 -1.99 -5.10 2.32
N GLN A 49 -2.73 -4.55 1.38
CA GLN A 49 -4.14 -4.23 1.55
C GLN A 49 -4.91 -4.42 0.25
N GLN A 50 -6.21 -4.73 0.34
CA GLN A 50 -7.10 -4.68 -0.82
C GLN A 50 -7.28 -3.23 -1.29
N GLU A 51 -7.36 -3.06 -2.61
CA GLU A 51 -7.45 -1.75 -3.22
C GLU A 51 -8.75 -1.00 -2.84
N ALA A 52 -9.86 -1.73 -2.68
CA ALA A 52 -11.13 -1.14 -2.24
C ALA A 52 -11.04 -0.55 -0.83
N SER A 53 -10.26 -1.16 0.06
CA SER A 53 -10.03 -0.66 1.43
C SER A 53 -9.20 0.62 1.43
N GLN A 54 -8.17 0.71 0.57
CA GLN A 54 -7.41 1.95 0.38
C GLN A 54 -8.34 3.10 -0.04
N LYS A 55 -9.29 2.81 -0.93
CA LYS A 55 -10.23 3.82 -1.43
C LYS A 55 -11.14 4.40 -0.35
N ALA A 56 -11.49 3.61 0.67
CA ALA A 56 -12.32 4.09 1.77
C ALA A 56 -11.68 5.28 2.49
N VAL A 57 -10.36 5.25 2.71
CA VAL A 57 -9.63 6.33 3.37
C VAL A 57 -9.48 7.55 2.45
N GLU A 58 -9.26 7.34 1.14
CA GLU A 58 -9.26 8.44 0.18
C GLU A 58 -10.61 9.17 0.13
N VAL A 59 -11.73 8.45 0.24
CA VAL A 59 -13.07 9.04 0.28
C VAL A 59 -13.36 9.74 1.60
N LEU A 60 -12.85 9.20 2.73
CA LEU A 60 -12.96 9.85 4.03
C LEU A 60 -12.20 11.20 4.07
N ASP A 61 -11.14 11.33 3.26
CA ASP A 61 -10.35 12.55 3.08
C ASP A 61 -9.96 13.24 4.41
N PRO A 62 -9.30 12.51 5.33
CA PRO A 62 -8.95 13.02 6.65
C PRO A 62 -8.03 14.23 6.54
N LYS A 63 -8.32 15.27 7.34
CA LYS A 63 -7.50 16.48 7.39
C LYS A 63 -6.64 16.50 8.64
N GLU A 64 -5.51 17.18 8.54
CA GLU A 64 -4.63 17.41 9.68
C GLU A 64 -5.41 18.02 10.85
N ASN A 65 -5.10 17.60 12.08
CA ASN A 65 -5.73 18.08 13.31
C ASN A 65 -7.24 17.77 13.45
N THR A 66 -7.78 16.84 12.63
CA THR A 66 -9.16 16.33 12.82
C THR A 66 -9.21 15.18 13.81
N LYS A 67 -10.35 15.01 14.48
CA LYS A 67 -10.63 13.84 15.33
C LYS A 67 -11.26 12.75 14.48
N ILE A 68 -10.62 11.58 14.42
CA ILE A 68 -11.05 10.42 13.63
C ILE A 68 -11.34 9.26 14.57
N LEU A 69 -12.43 8.54 14.30
CA LEU A 69 -12.76 7.27 14.94
C LEU A 69 -12.69 6.17 13.88
N ASP A 70 -11.77 5.22 14.07
CA ASP A 70 -11.74 3.98 13.32
C ASP A 70 -12.30 2.85 14.20
N LEU A 71 -13.57 2.49 13.93
CA LEU A 71 -14.28 1.47 14.68
C LEU A 71 -14.04 0.12 14.01
N CYS A 72 -13.57 -0.86 14.78
CA CYS A 72 -13.11 -2.17 14.29
C CYS A 72 -11.77 -2.11 13.51
N ALA A 73 -10.87 -1.22 13.93
CA ALA A 73 -9.58 -0.94 13.30
C ALA A 73 -8.58 -2.11 13.21
N ALA A 74 -8.82 -3.24 13.87
CA ALA A 74 -7.86 -4.35 13.81
C ALA A 74 -7.92 -5.07 12.45
N PRO A 75 -6.79 -5.45 11.82
CA PRO A 75 -5.40 -5.29 12.28
C PRO A 75 -4.74 -3.94 11.93
N GLY A 76 -5.43 -3.09 11.18
CA GLY A 76 -4.95 -1.84 10.61
C GLY A 76 -5.55 -1.63 9.23
#